data_AF-A0A2E5HL47-F1
#
_entry.id   AF-A0A2E5HL47-F1
#
_cell.length_a   1.000
_cell.length_b   1.000
_cell.length_c   1.000
_cell.angle_alpha   90.00
_cell.angle_beta   90.00
_cell.angle_gamma   90.00
#
_symmetry.space_group_name_H-M   'P 1'
#
loop_
_entity.id
_entity.type
_entity.pdbx_description
1 polymer ?
#
loop_
_entity_poly.entity_id
_entity_poly.type
_entity_poly.pdbx_seq_one_letter_code
_entity_poly.pdbx_strand_id
1 'polypeptide(L)'
;MNDTASAHPRWPRFALWPILLLAASCGADPVEESAPPPQPMEGPEALTRPVTTSSRSLAEAMEAQQQATEMLEGAMREVNGPPIKTVGELVERRTCSTELTYPLNIQLAAQMNCIRPGFFEPVSDVGNLDLGPAANPFLQAPAAQALREAADERPEVTLSLNSSWRSVAQQHILKRWKGSCGIRVVADPGTSHHESGLAIDVPTETTRDFRDHLKREGWVWYCDATNGGRTSGCRDRPHYTYKRSGEDLRSLNVLAFQKLWNHAHPDDPIQESGHYNRATARRLDKAPLEGFAAGPTCDSRQFIAEVTQSPEERALTMAIKAHQHIEASLVRAHELAAAQRPVPVPETAVKASWSPATLLTQLFDM
;
A
#
# COMPACT_ATOMS: atom_id res chain seq x y z
N MET A 1 39.88 -4.62 -44.57
CA MET A 1 39.65 -3.72 -45.72
C MET A 1 38.16 -3.49 -45.86
N ASN A 2 37.78 -2.23 -45.98
CA ASN A 2 36.45 -1.63 -46.17
C ASN A 2 35.62 -1.35 -44.92
N ASP A 3 36.04 -0.27 -44.27
CA ASP A 3 35.25 0.85 -43.76
C ASP A 3 33.87 1.04 -44.41
N THR A 4 32.85 1.24 -43.56
CA THR A 4 31.81 2.25 -43.82
C THR A 4 31.47 2.95 -42.51
N ALA A 5 31.78 4.24 -42.49
CA ALA A 5 31.47 5.18 -41.43
C ALA A 5 29.97 5.52 -41.43
N SER A 6 29.39 5.73 -40.26
CA SER A 6 28.07 6.34 -40.12
C SER A 6 28.08 7.32 -38.95
N ALA A 7 27.61 8.52 -39.26
CA ALA A 7 27.72 9.73 -38.48
C ALA A 7 26.93 9.68 -37.17
N HIS A 8 27.54 10.15 -36.09
CA HIS A 8 26.87 10.45 -34.82
C HIS A 8 26.31 11.88 -34.83
N PRO A 9 25.08 12.11 -34.33
CA PRO A 9 24.59 13.46 -34.09
C PRO A 9 25.24 14.05 -32.82
N ARG A 10 25.79 15.26 -32.97
CA ARG A 10 26.28 16.11 -31.87
C ARG A 10 25.09 16.66 -31.08
N TRP A 11 25.02 16.31 -29.79
CA TRP A 11 24.12 16.95 -28.83
C TRP A 11 24.74 18.23 -28.26
N PRO A 12 23.95 19.28 -27.96
CA PRO A 12 24.48 20.51 -27.39
C PRO A 12 24.91 20.30 -25.93
N ARG A 13 26.06 20.89 -25.61
CA ARG A 13 26.60 21.02 -24.25
C ARG A 13 25.67 21.94 -23.45
N PHE A 14 24.95 21.40 -22.47
CA PHE A 14 24.35 22.22 -21.42
C PHE A 14 25.38 22.50 -20.33
N ALA A 15 25.46 23.78 -19.99
CA ALA A 15 26.39 24.36 -19.04
C ALA A 15 26.18 23.81 -17.62
N LEU A 16 27.30 23.50 -16.98
CA LEU A 16 27.40 23.29 -15.53
C LEU A 16 27.20 24.65 -14.83
N TRP A 17 26.22 24.73 -13.93
CA TRP A 17 26.18 25.75 -12.89
C TRP A 17 26.84 25.18 -11.64
N PRO A 18 27.84 25.86 -11.04
CA PRO A 18 28.40 25.44 -9.77
C PRO A 18 27.55 25.99 -8.61
N ILE A 19 27.09 25.11 -7.73
CA ILE A 19 26.64 25.49 -6.39
C ILE A 19 27.91 25.76 -5.58
N LEU A 20 28.19 27.03 -5.31
CA LEU A 20 29.22 27.46 -4.37
C LEU A 20 28.75 27.15 -2.95
N LEU A 21 29.52 26.32 -2.24
CA LEU A 21 29.58 26.31 -0.79
C LEU A 21 30.25 27.60 -0.32
N LEU A 22 29.54 28.44 0.44
CA LEU A 22 30.16 29.40 1.34
C LEU A 22 29.94 28.96 2.79
N ALA A 23 31.02 28.52 3.41
CA ALA A 23 31.17 28.57 4.85
C ALA A 23 31.71 29.96 5.21
N ALA A 24 31.04 30.65 6.13
CA ALA A 24 31.62 31.76 6.88
C ALA A 24 31.02 31.76 8.29
N SER A 25 31.87 31.41 9.26
CA SER A 25 31.74 31.75 10.67
C SER A 25 32.11 33.22 10.86
N CYS A 26 31.38 33.95 11.69
CA CYS A 26 31.88 34.81 12.78
C CYS A 26 30.73 35.64 13.39
N GLY A 27 30.76 35.77 14.72
CA GLY A 27 29.72 36.40 15.51
C GLY A 27 29.69 37.92 15.49
N ALA A 28 28.58 38.46 15.99
CA ALA A 28 28.44 39.81 16.52
C ALA A 28 27.23 39.84 17.48
N ASP A 29 27.38 40.59 18.56
CA ASP A 29 26.52 40.71 19.74
C ASP A 29 25.09 41.22 19.46
N PRO A 30 24.10 40.94 20.34
CA PRO A 30 22.75 41.47 20.21
C PRO A 30 22.69 42.95 20.61
N VAL A 31 22.16 43.78 19.71
CA VAL A 31 21.73 45.15 20.03
C VAL A 31 20.33 45.08 20.64
N GLU A 32 20.23 45.55 21.86
CA GLU A 32 19.02 45.68 22.66
C GLU A 32 18.19 46.87 22.13
N GLU A 33 17.17 46.60 21.32
CA GLU A 33 16.24 47.62 20.83
C GLU A 33 15.03 47.72 21.79
N SER A 34 14.97 48.85 22.49
CA SER A 34 13.95 49.17 23.49
C SER A 34 12.56 49.34 22.85
N ALA A 35 11.62 48.46 23.22
CA ALA A 35 10.22 48.57 22.84
C ALA A 35 9.54 49.79 23.52
N PRO A 36 8.66 50.53 22.82
CA PRO A 36 7.86 51.60 23.41
C PRO A 36 6.77 51.06 24.34
N PRO A 37 6.35 51.84 25.36
CA PRO A 37 5.39 51.40 26.36
C PRO A 37 3.97 51.18 25.78
N PRO A 38 3.20 50.23 26.33
CA PRO A 38 1.86 49.91 25.87
C PRO A 38 0.87 51.06 26.14
N GLN A 39 0.08 51.39 25.12
CA GLN A 39 -1.08 52.29 25.22
C GLN A 39 -2.19 51.62 26.07
N PRO A 40 -2.92 52.38 26.90
CA PRO A 40 -3.99 51.85 27.73
C PRO A 40 -5.17 51.36 26.87
N MET A 41 -5.59 50.12 27.12
CA MET A 41 -6.77 49.49 26.53
C MET A 41 -8.04 50.15 27.09
N GLU A 42 -8.82 50.79 26.24
CA GLU A 42 -10.20 51.18 26.55
C GLU A 42 -11.08 49.92 26.68
N GLY A 43 -11.95 49.92 27.69
CA GLY A 43 -12.68 48.75 28.17
C GLY A 43 -13.77 48.21 27.22
N PRO A 44 -14.28 47.00 27.50
CA PRO A 44 -15.27 46.34 26.65
C PRO A 44 -16.66 46.89 26.95
N GLU A 45 -17.12 47.86 26.17
CA GLU A 45 -18.54 48.19 26.12
C GLU A 45 -19.30 47.11 25.35
N ALA A 46 -20.15 46.41 26.10
CA ALA A 46 -21.01 45.35 25.64
C ALA A 46 -22.03 45.84 24.59
N LEU A 47 -21.86 45.40 23.34
CA LEU A 47 -22.86 45.52 22.28
C LEU A 47 -23.40 44.14 21.91
N THR A 48 -24.24 43.59 22.78
CA THR A 48 -25.12 42.45 22.43
C THR A 48 -26.33 42.98 21.66
N ARG A 49 -26.20 43.18 20.34
CA ARG A 49 -27.36 43.31 19.45
C ARG A 49 -27.58 41.96 18.74
N PRO A 50 -28.79 41.37 18.82
CA PRO A 50 -29.07 40.14 18.10
C PRO A 50 -29.07 40.44 16.59
N VAL A 51 -28.12 39.87 15.87
CA VAL A 51 -28.11 39.90 14.41
C VAL A 51 -29.21 38.96 13.94
N THR A 52 -30.39 39.51 13.67
CA THR A 52 -31.43 38.79 12.92
C THR A 52 -31.03 38.81 11.45
N THR A 53 -30.24 37.83 11.03
CA THR A 53 -30.04 37.55 9.60
C THR A 53 -31.38 37.15 9.01
N SER A 54 -31.91 37.98 8.12
CA SER A 54 -33.13 37.70 7.37
C SER A 54 -32.92 36.40 6.57
N SER A 55 -33.92 35.52 6.51
CA SER A 55 -33.87 34.29 5.69
C SER A 55 -33.51 34.57 4.22
N ARG A 56 -33.78 35.78 3.73
CA ARG A 56 -33.39 36.24 2.40
C ARG A 56 -31.87 36.40 2.22
N SER A 57 -31.16 36.88 3.24
CA SER A 57 -29.69 37.02 3.17
C SER A 57 -28.96 35.68 3.23
N LEU A 58 -29.57 34.66 3.84
CA LEU A 58 -29.01 33.31 3.84
C LEU A 58 -29.12 32.66 2.46
N ALA A 59 -30.27 32.81 1.78
CA ALA A 59 -30.46 32.27 0.42
C ALA A 59 -29.50 32.91 -0.60
N GLU A 60 -29.33 34.25 -0.55
CA GLU A 60 -28.39 34.98 -1.41
C GLU A 60 -26.93 34.56 -1.15
N ALA A 61 -26.55 34.31 0.11
CA ALA A 61 -25.23 33.80 0.46
C ALA A 61 -25.00 32.36 -0.04
N MET A 62 -26.01 31.49 0.05
CA MET A 62 -25.93 30.12 -0.47
C MET A 62 -25.81 30.09 -2.00
N GLU A 63 -26.53 30.95 -2.71
CA GLU A 63 -26.43 31.06 -4.18
C GLU A 63 -25.07 31.60 -4.61
N ALA A 64 -24.52 32.61 -3.94
CA ALA A 64 -23.18 33.12 -4.20
C ALA A 64 -22.09 32.06 -3.92
N GLN A 65 -22.26 31.25 -2.87
CA GLN A 65 -21.36 30.14 -2.57
C GLN A 65 -21.41 29.07 -3.67
N GLN A 66 -22.60 28.71 -4.15
CA GLN A 66 -22.76 27.74 -5.23
C GLN A 66 -22.12 28.22 -6.54
N GLN A 67 -22.34 29.48 -6.91
CA GLN A 67 -21.70 30.07 -8.10
C GLN A 67 -20.17 30.10 -7.98
N ALA A 68 -19.64 30.43 -6.80
CA ALA A 68 -18.20 30.39 -6.56
C ALA A 68 -17.63 28.96 -6.67
N THR A 69 -18.35 27.94 -6.18
CA THR A 69 -17.98 26.53 -6.36
C THR A 69 -17.98 26.14 -7.84
N GLU A 70 -19.01 26.49 -8.61
CA GLU A 70 -19.08 26.20 -10.04
C GLU A 70 -17.97 26.90 -10.84
N MET A 71 -17.63 28.15 -10.49
CA MET A 71 -16.50 28.86 -11.09
C MET A 71 -15.16 28.20 -10.77
N LEU A 72 -14.97 27.76 -9.52
CA LEU A 72 -13.75 27.06 -9.11
C LEU A 72 -13.62 25.71 -9.82
N GLU A 73 -14.71 24.95 -9.91
CA GLU A 73 -14.76 23.69 -10.67
C GLU A 73 -14.49 23.91 -12.15
N GLY A 74 -15.06 24.97 -12.75
CA GLY A 74 -14.80 25.37 -14.13
C GLY A 74 -13.32 25.71 -14.37
N ALA A 75 -12.72 26.54 -13.52
CA ALA A 75 -11.30 26.90 -13.61
C ALA A 75 -10.39 25.70 -13.38
N MET A 76 -10.70 24.83 -12.41
CA MET A 76 -9.96 23.58 -12.20
C MET A 76 -10.09 22.63 -13.40
N ARG A 77 -11.23 22.60 -14.08
CA ARG A 77 -11.45 21.78 -15.29
C ARG A 77 -10.73 22.34 -16.52
N GLU A 78 -10.55 23.65 -16.60
CA GLU A 78 -9.75 24.30 -17.64
C GLU A 78 -8.26 23.97 -17.47
N VAL A 79 -7.77 23.97 -16.23
CA VAL A 79 -6.38 23.63 -15.91
C VAL A 79 -6.12 22.11 -16.02
N ASN A 80 -7.03 21.27 -15.55
CA ASN A 80 -6.83 19.81 -15.44
C ASN A 80 -7.44 18.99 -16.60
N GLY A 81 -8.16 19.66 -17.51
CA GLY A 81 -8.96 19.02 -18.55
C GLY A 81 -10.19 18.29 -18.00
N PRO A 82 -10.97 17.61 -18.86
CA PRO A 82 -12.10 16.79 -18.39
C PRO A 82 -11.61 15.68 -17.44
N PRO A 83 -12.44 15.13 -16.55
CA PRO A 83 -12.05 13.99 -15.72
C PRO A 83 -11.70 12.79 -16.61
N ILE A 84 -10.66 12.04 -16.23
CA ILE A 84 -10.27 10.77 -16.88
C ILE A 84 -11.22 9.69 -16.36
N LYS A 85 -11.93 9.00 -17.25
CA LYS A 85 -12.98 8.04 -16.89
C LYS A 85 -12.58 6.60 -17.17
N THR A 86 -11.77 6.37 -18.20
CA THR A 86 -11.40 5.02 -18.64
C THR A 86 -9.90 4.80 -18.56
N VAL A 87 -9.51 3.52 -18.50
CA VAL A 87 -8.11 3.10 -18.60
C VAL A 87 -7.48 3.59 -19.90
N GLY A 88 -8.20 3.57 -21.03
CA GLY A 88 -7.70 4.06 -22.32
C GLY A 88 -7.41 5.57 -22.30
N GLU A 89 -8.32 6.38 -21.74
CA GLU A 89 -8.09 7.81 -21.57
C GLU A 89 -6.89 8.09 -20.65
N LEU A 90 -6.70 7.29 -19.60
CA LEU A 90 -5.52 7.39 -18.74
C LEU A 90 -4.24 7.08 -19.52
N VAL A 91 -4.24 6.01 -20.32
CA VAL A 91 -3.12 5.65 -21.20
C VAL A 91 -2.75 6.81 -22.12
N GLU A 92 -3.74 7.43 -22.76
CA GLU A 92 -3.55 8.53 -23.70
C GLU A 92 -3.01 9.79 -23.02
N ARG A 93 -3.59 10.17 -21.87
CA ARG A 93 -3.15 11.37 -21.13
C ARG A 93 -1.78 11.24 -20.51
N ARG A 94 -1.37 10.00 -20.18
CA ARG A 94 -0.02 9.72 -19.68
C ARG A 94 0.34 10.57 -18.46
N THR A 95 -0.49 10.49 -17.42
CA THR A 95 -0.28 11.22 -16.15
C THR A 95 0.91 10.69 -15.34
N CYS A 96 1.55 9.60 -15.78
CA CYS A 96 2.68 8.95 -15.12
C CYS A 96 2.39 8.44 -13.70
N SER A 97 1.11 8.31 -13.33
CA SER A 97 0.64 7.63 -12.13
C SER A 97 -0.52 6.70 -12.49
N THR A 98 -0.55 5.50 -11.91
CA THR A 98 -1.67 4.57 -12.05
C THR A 98 -2.64 4.61 -10.86
N GLU A 99 -2.46 5.55 -9.93
CA GLU A 99 -3.31 5.72 -8.74
C GLU A 99 -4.81 5.75 -9.07
N LEU A 100 -5.20 6.42 -10.15
CA LEU A 100 -6.61 6.49 -10.58
C LEU A 100 -7.24 5.13 -10.90
N THR A 101 -6.45 4.06 -11.02
CA THR A 101 -6.98 2.70 -11.20
C THR A 101 -7.35 2.00 -9.90
N TYR A 102 -7.09 2.63 -8.74
CA TYR A 102 -7.27 1.99 -7.44
C TYR A 102 -8.67 1.36 -7.26
N PRO A 103 -9.79 2.04 -7.55
CA PRO A 103 -11.11 1.43 -7.41
C PRO A 103 -11.30 0.18 -8.29
N LEU A 104 -10.90 0.26 -9.57
CA LEU A 104 -10.92 -0.90 -10.47
C LEU A 104 -10.02 -2.04 -9.96
N ASN A 105 -8.85 -1.73 -9.38
CA ASN A 105 -7.94 -2.74 -8.85
C ASN A 105 -8.55 -3.48 -7.65
N ILE A 106 -9.26 -2.77 -6.76
CA ILE A 106 -10.00 -3.39 -5.65
C ILE A 106 -11.05 -4.38 -6.18
N GLN A 107 -11.82 -3.98 -7.21
CA GLN A 107 -12.79 -4.90 -7.82
C GLN A 107 -12.12 -6.12 -8.46
N LEU A 108 -10.97 -5.94 -9.12
CA LEU A 108 -10.22 -7.05 -9.71
C LEU A 108 -9.67 -7.99 -8.64
N ALA A 109 -9.12 -7.47 -7.55
CA ALA A 109 -8.68 -8.29 -6.42
C ALA A 109 -9.85 -9.06 -5.79
N ALA A 110 -10.99 -8.40 -5.61
CA ALA A 110 -12.23 -9.02 -5.13
C ALA A 110 -12.72 -10.13 -6.08
N GLN A 111 -12.69 -9.90 -7.40
CA GLN A 111 -13.03 -10.90 -8.40
C GLN A 111 -12.04 -12.08 -8.41
N MET A 112 -10.75 -11.84 -8.21
CA MET A 112 -9.78 -12.92 -8.03
C MET A 112 -10.12 -13.76 -6.80
N ASN A 113 -10.47 -13.12 -5.68
CA ASN A 113 -10.95 -13.81 -4.47
C ASN A 113 -12.29 -14.53 -4.69
N CYS A 114 -13.17 -14.06 -5.59
CA CYS A 114 -14.37 -14.82 -5.97
C CYS A 114 -14.02 -16.14 -6.66
N ILE A 115 -13.00 -16.14 -7.53
CA ILE A 115 -12.58 -17.32 -8.28
C ILE A 115 -11.73 -18.26 -7.41
N ARG A 116 -10.91 -17.70 -6.53
CA ARG A 116 -10.04 -18.41 -5.59
C ARG A 116 -10.04 -17.69 -4.23
N PRO A 117 -10.92 -18.09 -3.30
CA PRO A 117 -11.03 -17.43 -2.00
C PRO A 117 -9.74 -17.47 -1.17
N GLY A 118 -9.51 -16.42 -0.38
CA GLY A 118 -8.46 -16.36 0.64
C GLY A 118 -7.04 -16.17 0.11
N PHE A 119 -6.87 -15.69 -1.13
CA PHE A 119 -5.57 -15.70 -1.77
C PHE A 119 -4.75 -14.43 -1.53
N PHE A 120 -5.41 -13.26 -1.52
CA PHE A 120 -4.78 -12.00 -1.16
C PHE A 120 -5.01 -11.66 0.31
N GLU A 121 -3.95 -11.21 0.96
CA GLU A 121 -4.01 -10.54 2.25
C GLU A 121 -3.70 -9.05 2.09
N PRO A 122 -4.39 -8.19 2.86
CA PRO A 122 -3.97 -6.81 2.99
C PRO A 122 -2.59 -6.74 3.66
N VAL A 123 -1.79 -5.72 3.35
CA VAL A 123 -0.52 -5.40 4.04
C VAL A 123 -0.54 -4.02 4.69
N SER A 124 -1.67 -3.32 4.62
CA SER A 124 -1.85 -1.99 5.20
C SER A 124 -1.83 -1.96 6.73
N ASP A 125 -1.79 -3.14 7.36
CA ASP A 125 -1.66 -3.34 8.81
C ASP A 125 -0.22 -3.25 9.33
N VAL A 126 0.78 -3.25 8.44
CA VAL A 126 2.20 -3.17 8.82
C VAL A 126 2.54 -1.76 9.29
N GLY A 127 2.96 -1.63 10.55
CA GLY A 127 3.04 -0.33 11.24
C GLY A 127 4.04 0.68 10.68
N ASN A 128 5.14 0.20 10.08
CA ASN A 128 6.17 1.03 9.44
C ASN A 128 6.14 0.93 7.90
N LEU A 129 5.06 0.40 7.31
CA LEU A 129 4.90 0.32 5.86
C LEU A 129 4.25 1.59 5.31
N ASP A 130 4.90 2.21 4.32
CA ASP A 130 4.37 3.34 3.56
C ASP A 130 4.05 2.89 2.13
N LEU A 131 2.78 2.92 1.75
CA LEU A 131 2.32 2.52 0.42
C LEU A 131 2.23 3.75 -0.48
N GLY A 132 3.04 3.77 -1.53
CA GLY A 132 2.95 4.81 -2.54
C GLY A 132 1.58 4.81 -3.23
N PRO A 133 1.17 5.92 -3.87
CA PRO A 133 -0.20 6.07 -4.38
C PRO A 133 -0.64 5.04 -5.43
N ALA A 134 0.32 4.42 -6.12
CA ALA A 134 0.07 3.37 -7.11
C ALA A 134 0.22 1.94 -6.56
N ALA A 135 0.62 1.77 -5.29
CA ALA A 135 0.79 0.48 -4.65
C ALA A 135 -0.56 -0.03 -4.13
N ASN A 136 -1.02 -1.18 -4.64
CA ASN A 136 -2.21 -1.79 -4.06
C ASN A 136 -1.84 -2.44 -2.71
N PRO A 137 -2.70 -2.44 -1.69
CA PRO A 137 -2.33 -2.95 -0.37
C PRO A 137 -2.37 -4.49 -0.31
N PHE A 138 -2.05 -5.21 -1.38
CA PHE A 138 -2.22 -6.67 -1.46
C PHE A 138 -0.94 -7.41 -1.83
N LEU A 139 -0.76 -8.56 -1.17
CA LEU A 139 0.17 -9.62 -1.55
C LEU A 139 -0.50 -10.97 -1.31
N GLN A 140 0.07 -12.05 -1.85
CA GLN A 140 -0.33 -13.38 -1.40
C GLN A 140 0.00 -13.56 0.08
N ALA A 141 -0.83 -14.29 0.83
CA ALA A 141 -0.64 -14.56 2.26
C ALA A 141 0.83 -14.83 2.68
N PRO A 142 1.57 -15.80 2.07
CA PRO A 142 2.96 -16.04 2.49
C PRO A 142 3.92 -14.89 2.20
N ALA A 143 3.68 -14.12 1.13
CA ALA A 143 4.47 -12.94 0.81
C ALA A 143 4.10 -11.76 1.73
N ALA A 144 2.81 -11.59 2.04
CA ALA A 144 2.34 -10.60 3.00
C ALA A 144 3.00 -10.84 4.37
N GLN A 145 2.93 -12.07 4.89
CA GLN A 145 3.60 -12.44 6.15
C GLN A 145 5.10 -12.15 6.11
N ALA A 146 5.81 -12.57 5.06
CA ALA A 146 7.24 -12.33 4.91
C ALA A 146 7.59 -10.82 4.83
N LEU A 147 6.70 -9.99 4.28
CA LEU A 147 6.85 -8.54 4.30
C LEU A 147 6.72 -8.00 5.73
N ARG A 148 5.75 -8.48 6.52
CA ARG A 148 5.58 -8.10 7.93
C ARG A 148 6.83 -8.46 8.74
N GLU A 149 7.30 -9.69 8.62
CA GLU A 149 8.49 -10.19 9.32
C GLU A 149 9.73 -9.33 9.00
N ALA A 150 9.96 -8.99 7.72
CA ALA A 150 11.06 -8.12 7.33
C ALA A 150 10.92 -6.67 7.83
N ALA A 151 9.68 -6.17 7.91
CA ALA A 151 9.36 -4.84 8.42
C ALA A 151 9.54 -4.74 9.95
N ASP A 152 9.13 -5.77 10.69
CA ASP A 152 9.20 -5.87 12.16
C ASP A 152 10.64 -5.98 12.69
N GLU A 153 11.60 -6.38 11.84
CA GLU A 153 13.02 -6.35 12.20
C GLU A 153 13.59 -4.92 12.29
N ARG A 154 12.87 -3.90 11.78
CA ARG A 154 13.28 -2.49 11.70
C ARG A 154 12.11 -1.53 11.97
N PRO A 155 11.42 -1.63 13.13
CA PRO A 155 10.18 -0.88 13.37
C PRO A 155 10.38 0.65 13.38
N GLU A 156 11.61 1.11 13.61
CA GLU A 156 11.99 2.53 13.60
C GLU A 156 12.26 3.11 12.20
N VAL A 157 12.29 2.27 11.16
CA VAL A 157 12.56 2.69 9.78
C VAL A 157 11.35 2.41 8.91
N THR A 158 10.94 3.41 8.13
CA THR A 158 9.83 3.28 7.20
C THR A 158 10.23 2.43 5.99
N LEU A 159 9.49 1.34 5.76
CA LEU A 159 9.53 0.56 4.52
C LEU A 159 8.55 1.18 3.52
N SER A 160 9.04 2.00 2.58
CA SER A 160 8.19 2.49 1.50
C SER A 160 8.11 1.49 0.34
N LEU A 161 6.93 1.34 -0.26
CA LEU A 161 6.71 0.56 -1.48
C LEU A 161 6.17 1.47 -2.60
N ASN A 162 6.87 1.51 -3.72
CA ASN A 162 6.38 2.13 -4.96
C ASN A 162 5.24 1.31 -5.58
N SER A 163 5.33 -0.02 -5.44
CA SER A 163 4.29 -0.94 -5.89
C SER A 163 4.40 -2.32 -5.24
N SER A 164 3.37 -3.12 -5.41
CA SER A 164 3.14 -4.44 -4.81
C SER A 164 2.38 -5.29 -5.84
N TRP A 165 1.30 -6.01 -5.49
CA TRP A 165 0.41 -6.58 -6.50
C TRP A 165 -0.04 -5.51 -7.50
N ARG A 166 0.03 -5.84 -8.80
CA ARG A 166 -0.52 -5.02 -9.88
C ARG A 166 -1.64 -5.78 -10.56
N SER A 167 -2.76 -5.10 -10.79
CA SER A 167 -3.81 -5.66 -11.64
C SER A 167 -3.34 -5.75 -13.10
N VAL A 168 -4.01 -6.59 -13.90
CA VAL A 168 -3.80 -6.61 -15.36
C VAL A 168 -4.07 -5.23 -15.99
N ALA A 169 -4.96 -4.42 -15.40
CA ALA A 169 -5.23 -3.05 -15.87
C ALA A 169 -4.04 -2.10 -15.63
N GLN A 170 -3.45 -2.12 -14.43
CA GLN A 170 -2.22 -1.36 -14.17
C GLN A 170 -1.07 -1.80 -15.06
N GLN A 171 -0.87 -3.12 -15.21
CA GLN A 171 0.19 -3.62 -16.07
C GLN A 171 -0.03 -3.25 -17.55
N HIS A 172 -1.29 -3.23 -18.01
CA HIS A 172 -1.66 -2.73 -19.33
C HIS A 172 -1.24 -1.27 -19.53
N ILE A 173 -1.55 -0.39 -18.57
CA ILE A 173 -1.19 1.03 -18.63
C ILE A 173 0.33 1.20 -18.67
N LEU A 174 1.04 0.57 -17.74
CA LEU A 174 2.51 0.64 -17.66
C LEU A 174 3.17 0.14 -18.95
N LYS A 175 2.63 -0.92 -19.57
CA LYS A 175 3.14 -1.42 -20.84
C LYS A 175 2.99 -0.39 -21.96
N ARG A 176 1.87 0.33 -22.02
CA ARG A 176 1.62 1.39 -23.01
C ARG A 176 2.47 2.63 -22.76
N TRP A 177 2.88 2.86 -21.52
CA TRP A 177 3.80 3.94 -21.15
C TRP A 177 5.28 3.56 -21.24
N LYS A 178 5.64 2.35 -21.68
CA LYS A 178 7.03 1.94 -21.88
C LYS A 178 7.78 2.98 -22.73
N GLY A 179 8.95 3.41 -22.24
CA GLY A 179 9.74 4.47 -22.89
C GLY A 179 9.33 5.89 -22.51
N SER A 180 8.37 6.04 -21.59
CA SER A 180 7.96 7.29 -20.98
C SER A 180 7.78 7.12 -19.47
N CYS A 181 7.53 8.20 -18.74
CA CYS A 181 7.33 8.16 -17.27
C CYS A 181 8.46 7.46 -16.49
N GLY A 182 9.70 7.48 -17.01
CA GLY A 182 10.84 6.75 -16.42
C GLY A 182 10.79 5.22 -16.57
N ILE A 183 9.78 4.66 -17.24
CA ILE A 183 9.56 3.21 -17.38
C ILE A 183 10.46 2.65 -18.49
N ARG A 184 11.59 2.04 -18.08
CA ARG A 184 12.57 1.44 -19.00
C ARG A 184 12.29 -0.03 -19.29
N VAL A 185 11.91 -0.78 -18.26
CA VAL A 185 11.60 -2.21 -18.31
C VAL A 185 10.19 -2.40 -17.79
N VAL A 186 9.39 -3.15 -18.55
CA VAL A 186 8.03 -3.50 -18.17
C VAL A 186 7.65 -4.77 -18.92
N ALA A 187 7.15 -5.75 -18.17
CA ALA A 187 6.66 -7.02 -18.70
C ALA A 187 5.38 -6.82 -19.53
N ASP A 188 5.07 -7.77 -20.41
CA ASP A 188 3.75 -7.81 -21.05
C ASP A 188 2.67 -8.14 -20.01
N PRO A 189 1.44 -7.61 -20.14
CA PRO A 189 0.35 -8.00 -19.24
C PRO A 189 0.08 -9.51 -19.30
N GLY A 190 -0.25 -10.09 -18.15
CA GLY A 190 -0.31 -11.53 -17.93
C GLY A 190 1.05 -12.21 -17.75
N THR A 191 2.15 -11.45 -17.67
CA THR A 191 3.51 -12.01 -17.51
C THR A 191 4.33 -11.38 -16.39
N SER A 192 3.88 -10.27 -15.80
CA SER A 192 4.60 -9.54 -14.75
C SER A 192 4.60 -10.29 -13.41
N HIS A 193 5.72 -10.30 -12.67
CA HIS A 193 5.72 -10.86 -11.31
C HIS A 193 4.82 -10.08 -10.34
N HIS A 194 4.54 -8.80 -10.60
CA HIS A 194 3.56 -8.05 -9.80
C HIS A 194 2.14 -8.58 -9.99
N GLU A 195 1.81 -9.11 -11.17
CA GLU A 195 0.50 -9.67 -11.44
C GLU A 195 0.27 -11.01 -10.72
N SER A 196 1.32 -11.66 -10.19
CA SER A 196 1.16 -12.82 -9.32
C SER A 196 0.85 -12.44 -7.87
N GLY A 197 1.16 -11.21 -7.42
CA GLY A 197 1.07 -10.84 -6.01
C GLY A 197 2.26 -11.30 -5.15
N LEU A 198 3.37 -11.65 -5.80
CA LEU A 198 4.63 -12.06 -5.15
C LEU A 198 5.78 -11.08 -5.40
N ALA A 199 5.47 -9.86 -5.85
CA ALA A 199 6.49 -8.85 -6.11
C ALA A 199 6.15 -7.53 -5.43
N ILE A 200 7.21 -6.86 -5.01
CA ILE A 200 7.19 -5.50 -4.46
C ILE A 200 8.30 -4.69 -5.12
N ASP A 201 8.08 -3.39 -5.26
CA ASP A 201 9.11 -2.44 -5.66
C ASP A 201 9.40 -1.51 -4.48
N VAL A 202 10.59 -1.63 -3.91
CA VAL A 202 11.10 -0.73 -2.85
C VAL A 202 11.85 0.42 -3.53
N PRO A 203 11.67 1.69 -3.14
CA PRO A 203 12.45 2.80 -3.67
C PRO A 203 13.95 2.50 -3.65
N THR A 204 14.64 2.93 -4.71
CA THR A 204 16.07 2.60 -4.87
C THR A 204 16.92 3.22 -3.75
N GLU A 205 16.44 4.35 -3.24
CA GLU A 205 17.01 5.15 -2.17
C GLU A 205 17.00 4.40 -0.84
N THR A 206 15.93 3.64 -0.56
CA THR A 206 15.71 2.90 0.71
C THR A 206 15.94 1.39 0.58
N THR A 207 16.24 0.90 -0.63
CA THR A 207 16.55 -0.52 -0.89
C THR A 207 17.61 -1.06 0.06
N ARG A 208 18.64 -0.26 0.40
CA ARG A 208 19.72 -0.70 1.29
C ARG A 208 19.26 -0.93 2.72
N ASP A 209 18.24 -0.21 3.17
CA ASP A 209 17.74 -0.32 4.53
C ASP A 209 17.06 -1.66 4.77
N PHE A 210 16.35 -2.21 3.78
CA PHE A 210 15.58 -3.44 3.94
C PHE A 210 16.11 -4.66 3.16
N ARG A 211 17.12 -4.51 2.29
CA ARG A 211 17.57 -5.61 1.42
C ARG A 211 17.89 -6.90 2.17
N ASP A 212 18.68 -6.82 3.24
CA ASP A 212 19.11 -8.03 3.97
C ASP A 212 17.97 -8.63 4.81
N HIS A 213 17.08 -7.79 5.33
CA HIS A 213 15.87 -8.16 6.06
C HIS A 213 14.89 -8.91 5.14
N LEU A 214 14.54 -8.30 4.01
CA LEU A 214 13.72 -8.91 2.95
C LEU A 214 14.34 -10.22 2.44
N LYS A 215 15.66 -10.26 2.25
CA LYS A 215 16.36 -11.47 1.80
C LYS A 215 16.25 -12.62 2.79
N ARG A 216 16.35 -12.35 4.10
CA ARG A 216 16.13 -13.38 5.14
C ARG A 216 14.74 -13.96 5.05
N GLU A 217 13.74 -13.15 4.69
CA GLU A 217 12.36 -13.59 4.49
C GLU A 217 12.03 -14.13 3.10
N GLY A 218 13.03 -14.46 2.31
CA GLY A 218 12.83 -15.18 1.03
C GLY A 218 12.45 -14.27 -0.14
N TRP A 219 12.58 -12.95 0.03
CA TRP A 219 12.55 -12.01 -1.08
C TRP A 219 13.88 -11.99 -1.80
N VAL A 220 13.84 -12.12 -3.13
CA VAL A 220 15.02 -12.03 -3.98
C VAL A 220 15.01 -10.69 -4.68
N TRP A 221 16.01 -9.87 -4.37
CA TRP A 221 16.23 -8.62 -5.09
C TRP A 221 16.64 -8.90 -6.53
N TYR A 222 16.04 -8.19 -7.49
CA TYR A 222 16.33 -8.37 -8.91
C TYR A 222 17.81 -8.20 -9.22
N CYS A 223 18.47 -7.18 -8.65
CA CYS A 223 19.89 -6.96 -8.90
C CYS A 223 20.79 -8.07 -8.30
N ASP A 224 20.35 -8.72 -7.21
CA ASP A 224 21.02 -9.92 -6.69
C ASP A 224 20.94 -11.06 -7.69
N ALA A 225 19.73 -11.32 -8.20
CA ALA A 225 19.49 -12.40 -9.16
C ALA A 225 20.18 -12.18 -10.52
N THR A 226 20.28 -10.93 -11.00
CA THR A 226 20.72 -10.67 -12.38
C THR A 226 22.08 -9.99 -12.50
N ASN A 227 22.63 -9.44 -11.43
CA ASN A 227 23.83 -8.59 -11.50
C ASN A 227 24.77 -8.72 -10.28
N GLY A 228 24.64 -9.79 -9.50
CA GLY A 228 25.47 -10.04 -8.32
C GLY A 228 25.36 -8.95 -7.26
N GLY A 229 24.19 -8.32 -7.15
CA GLY A 229 23.89 -7.26 -6.19
C GLY A 229 24.45 -5.88 -6.53
N ARG A 230 25.08 -5.72 -7.70
CA ARG A 230 25.55 -4.42 -8.16
C ARG A 230 24.38 -3.60 -8.71
N THR A 231 24.30 -2.34 -8.30
CA THR A 231 23.31 -1.40 -8.87
C THR A 231 23.71 -0.93 -10.26
N SER A 232 25.01 -0.83 -10.55
CA SER A 232 25.54 -0.45 -11.87
C SER A 232 25.20 -1.53 -12.91
N GLY A 233 24.42 -1.16 -13.92
CA GLY A 233 23.94 -2.10 -14.94
C GLY A 233 22.72 -2.92 -14.53
N CYS A 234 22.23 -2.78 -13.30
CA CYS A 234 20.95 -3.37 -12.92
C CYS A 234 19.79 -2.61 -13.57
N ARG A 235 18.95 -3.34 -14.28
CA ARG A 235 17.88 -2.75 -15.11
C ARG A 235 16.60 -2.45 -14.34
N ASP A 236 16.41 -3.11 -13.21
CA ASP A 236 15.19 -3.02 -12.40
C ASP A 236 15.57 -2.99 -10.91
N ARG A 237 16.06 -1.84 -10.46
CA ARG A 237 16.62 -1.66 -9.10
C ARG A 237 15.57 -1.74 -7.99
N PRO A 238 14.32 -1.28 -8.17
CA PRO A 238 13.32 -1.39 -7.12
C PRO A 238 12.85 -2.81 -6.83
N HIS A 239 12.98 -3.73 -7.80
CA HIS A 239 12.19 -4.95 -7.83
C HIS A 239 12.68 -6.07 -6.91
N TYR A 240 11.76 -6.61 -6.12
CA TYR A 240 11.92 -7.83 -5.35
C TYR A 240 10.85 -8.85 -5.73
N THR A 241 11.21 -10.13 -5.75
CA THR A 241 10.25 -11.23 -5.93
C THR A 241 10.37 -12.18 -4.75
N TYR A 242 9.26 -12.49 -4.09
CA TYR A 242 9.18 -13.56 -3.11
C TYR A 242 9.30 -14.92 -3.80
N LYS A 243 10.20 -15.78 -3.31
CA LYS A 243 10.52 -17.06 -3.95
C LYS A 243 10.33 -18.29 -3.05
N ARG A 244 10.02 -18.11 -1.77
CA ARG A 244 9.94 -19.22 -0.81
C ARG A 244 8.67 -20.06 -1.00
N SER A 245 7.55 -19.44 -1.36
CA SER A 245 6.28 -20.12 -1.63
C SER A 245 5.33 -19.23 -2.46
N GLY A 246 4.05 -19.60 -2.54
CA GLY A 246 3.04 -18.90 -3.33
C GLY A 246 2.76 -19.58 -4.68
N GLU A 247 1.74 -19.09 -5.38
CA GLU A 247 1.33 -19.61 -6.69
C GLU A 247 1.43 -18.56 -7.78
N ASP A 248 1.45 -18.99 -9.04
CA ASP A 248 1.40 -18.06 -10.16
C ASP A 248 -0.05 -17.62 -10.46
N LEU A 249 -0.41 -16.41 -10.04
CA LEU A 249 -1.74 -15.85 -10.31
C LEU A 249 -1.87 -15.05 -11.59
N ARG A 250 -0.83 -14.97 -12.43
CA ARG A 250 -0.87 -14.05 -13.59
C ARG A 250 -2.04 -14.36 -14.52
N SER A 251 -2.31 -15.63 -14.80
CA SER A 251 -3.48 -16.04 -15.58
C SER A 251 -4.80 -15.79 -14.86
N LEU A 252 -4.84 -15.94 -13.53
CA LEU A 252 -6.03 -15.65 -12.73
C LEU A 252 -6.39 -14.16 -12.75
N ASN A 253 -5.39 -13.28 -12.72
CA ASN A 253 -5.55 -11.82 -12.80
C ASN A 253 -6.20 -11.40 -14.13
N VAL A 254 -5.75 -11.99 -15.24
CA VAL A 254 -6.37 -11.77 -16.55
C VAL A 254 -7.79 -12.35 -16.59
N LEU A 255 -7.99 -13.57 -16.06
CA LEU A 255 -9.29 -14.23 -16.01
C LEU A 255 -10.32 -13.43 -15.20
N ALA A 256 -9.90 -12.85 -14.08
CA ALA A 256 -10.73 -12.00 -13.25
C ALA A 256 -11.27 -10.81 -14.04
N PHE A 257 -10.41 -10.11 -14.79
CA PHE A 257 -10.87 -9.04 -15.68
C PHE A 257 -11.84 -9.55 -16.75
N GLN A 258 -11.56 -10.70 -17.39
CA GLN A 258 -12.43 -11.24 -18.43
C GLN A 258 -13.84 -11.57 -17.91
N LYS A 259 -13.92 -12.20 -16.74
CA LYS A 259 -15.19 -12.49 -16.06
C LYS A 259 -15.93 -11.22 -15.67
N LEU A 260 -15.22 -10.25 -15.09
CA LEU A 260 -15.79 -8.98 -14.67
C LEU A 260 -16.32 -8.18 -15.88
N TRP A 261 -15.57 -8.17 -16.98
CA TRP A 261 -16.00 -7.56 -18.23
C TRP A 261 -17.29 -8.20 -18.74
N ASN A 262 -17.31 -9.53 -18.89
CA ASN A 262 -18.47 -10.27 -19.40
C ASN A 262 -19.70 -10.09 -18.50
N HIS A 263 -19.51 -10.01 -17.20
CA HIS A 263 -20.59 -9.74 -16.25
C HIS A 263 -21.20 -8.34 -16.45
N ALA A 264 -20.36 -7.32 -16.65
CA ALA A 264 -20.82 -5.96 -16.87
C ALA A 264 -21.29 -5.69 -18.32
N HIS A 265 -20.89 -6.51 -19.29
CA HIS A 265 -21.15 -6.32 -20.72
C HIS A 265 -21.61 -7.63 -21.38
N PRO A 266 -22.84 -8.12 -21.07
CA PRO A 266 -23.35 -9.38 -21.63
C PRO A 266 -23.45 -9.36 -23.17
N ASP A 267 -23.58 -8.19 -23.78
CA ASP A 267 -23.68 -8.01 -25.23
C ASP A 267 -22.32 -7.85 -25.95
N ASP A 268 -21.21 -7.76 -25.21
CA ASP A 268 -19.84 -7.65 -25.78
C ASP A 268 -18.86 -8.65 -25.13
N PRO A 269 -19.17 -9.96 -25.10
CA PRO A 269 -18.37 -10.92 -24.36
C PRO A 269 -16.98 -11.13 -24.98
N ILE A 270 -16.03 -11.51 -24.13
CA ILE A 270 -14.69 -11.97 -24.51
C ILE A 270 -14.42 -13.35 -23.92
N GLN A 271 -13.46 -14.07 -24.51
CA GLN A 271 -13.08 -15.39 -24.02
C GLN A 271 -12.44 -15.30 -22.63
N GLU A 272 -12.93 -16.12 -21.70
CA GLU A 272 -12.43 -16.24 -20.32
C GLU A 272 -11.29 -17.27 -20.22
N SER A 273 -10.19 -17.01 -20.92
CA SER A 273 -9.07 -17.95 -21.01
C SER A 273 -7.96 -17.73 -19.98
N GLY A 274 -7.97 -16.61 -19.26
CA GLY A 274 -6.83 -16.17 -18.45
C GLY A 274 -5.61 -15.76 -19.29
N HIS A 275 -5.74 -15.68 -20.62
CA HIS A 275 -4.67 -15.22 -21.51
C HIS A 275 -4.90 -13.78 -21.94
N TYR A 276 -3.87 -12.96 -21.77
CA TYR A 276 -3.91 -11.60 -22.26
C TYR A 276 -3.76 -11.61 -23.79
N ASN A 277 -4.77 -11.05 -24.48
CA ASN A 277 -4.79 -10.98 -25.93
C ASN A 277 -5.36 -9.63 -26.41
N ARG A 278 -5.42 -9.43 -27.73
CA ARG A 278 -5.91 -8.17 -28.31
C ARG A 278 -7.37 -7.86 -27.95
N ALA A 279 -8.22 -8.87 -27.77
CA ALA A 279 -9.58 -8.65 -27.32
C ALA A 279 -9.59 -8.12 -25.88
N THR A 280 -8.90 -8.79 -24.95
CA THR A 280 -8.72 -8.32 -23.56
C THR A 280 -8.17 -6.89 -23.51
N ALA A 281 -7.13 -6.59 -24.30
CA ALA A 281 -6.52 -5.26 -24.35
C ALA A 281 -7.53 -4.15 -24.74
N ARG A 282 -8.35 -4.37 -25.77
CA ARG A 282 -9.36 -3.39 -26.21
C ARG A 282 -10.46 -3.16 -25.19
N ARG A 283 -10.75 -4.17 -24.36
CA ARG A 283 -11.74 -4.07 -23.28
C ARG A 283 -11.14 -3.38 -22.06
N LEU A 284 -9.87 -3.62 -21.78
CA LEU A 284 -9.13 -2.85 -20.79
C LEU A 284 -9.14 -1.37 -21.14
N ASP A 285 -8.86 -0.98 -22.40
CA ASP A 285 -8.93 0.43 -22.83
C ASP A 285 -10.31 1.08 -22.53
N LYS A 286 -11.40 0.30 -22.49
CA LYS A 286 -12.76 0.78 -22.20
C LYS A 286 -13.16 0.68 -20.73
N ALA A 287 -12.37 0.02 -19.89
CA ALA A 287 -12.74 -0.24 -18.51
C ALA A 287 -12.80 1.08 -17.72
N PRO A 288 -13.86 1.29 -16.92
CA PRO A 288 -13.98 2.46 -16.05
C PRO A 288 -12.92 2.43 -14.94
N LEU A 289 -12.25 3.56 -14.70
CA LEU A 289 -11.24 3.70 -13.64
C LEU A 289 -11.86 3.50 -12.24
N GLU A 290 -13.10 3.95 -12.06
CA GLU A 290 -13.90 3.78 -10.85
C GLU A 290 -14.39 2.34 -10.62
N GLY A 291 -14.10 1.42 -11.55
CA GLY A 291 -14.65 0.08 -11.54
C GLY A 291 -16.03 -0.02 -12.20
N PHE A 292 -16.46 -1.26 -12.45
CA PHE A 292 -17.74 -1.54 -13.09
C PHE A 292 -18.87 -1.42 -12.06
N ALA A 293 -20.00 -0.83 -12.47
CA ALA A 293 -21.18 -0.71 -11.62
C ALA A 293 -21.73 -2.08 -11.16
N ALA A 294 -21.57 -3.13 -11.98
CA ALA A 294 -21.96 -4.49 -11.64
C ALA A 294 -21.12 -5.09 -10.50
N GLY A 295 -19.89 -4.61 -10.31
CA GLY A 295 -18.95 -5.15 -9.34
C GLY A 295 -18.56 -6.61 -9.59
N PRO A 296 -17.87 -7.24 -8.63
CA PRO A 296 -17.47 -8.65 -8.71
C PRO A 296 -18.67 -9.61 -8.77
N THR A 297 -18.48 -10.78 -9.37
CA THR A 297 -19.54 -11.79 -9.57
C THR A 297 -19.96 -12.55 -8.30
N CYS A 298 -19.39 -12.22 -7.14
CA CYS A 298 -19.70 -12.83 -5.85
C CYS A 298 -19.90 -11.75 -4.77
N ASP A 299 -20.50 -12.13 -3.64
CA ASP A 299 -20.60 -11.23 -2.48
C ASP A 299 -19.22 -11.00 -1.87
N SER A 300 -18.62 -9.90 -2.26
CA SER A 300 -17.26 -9.47 -1.87
C SER A 300 -17.29 -8.22 -0.99
N ARG A 301 -18.48 -7.81 -0.50
CA ARG A 301 -18.65 -6.59 0.28
C ARG A 301 -17.75 -6.54 1.51
N GLN A 302 -17.58 -7.67 2.20
CA GLN A 302 -16.70 -7.76 3.37
C GLN A 302 -15.23 -7.50 2.99
N PHE A 303 -14.76 -8.13 1.91
CA PHE A 303 -13.39 -7.94 1.42
C PHE A 303 -13.16 -6.49 0.98
N ILE A 304 -14.08 -5.94 0.18
CA ILE A 304 -13.97 -4.54 -0.27
C ILE A 304 -13.96 -3.60 0.94
N ALA A 305 -14.90 -3.77 1.87
CA ALA A 305 -14.98 -2.95 3.08
C ALA A 305 -13.68 -3.00 3.89
N GLU A 306 -13.12 -4.19 4.14
CA GLU A 306 -11.87 -4.35 4.91
C GLU A 306 -10.69 -3.62 4.26
N VAL A 307 -10.62 -3.60 2.92
CA VAL A 307 -9.51 -2.96 2.21
C VAL A 307 -9.68 -1.46 2.09
N THR A 308 -10.90 -0.99 1.90
CA THR A 308 -11.21 0.44 1.74
C THR A 308 -11.34 1.17 3.07
N GLN A 309 -11.30 0.47 4.21
CA GLN A 309 -11.30 1.08 5.53
C GLN A 309 -10.18 2.11 5.67
N SER A 310 -10.50 3.22 6.33
CA SER A 310 -9.51 4.25 6.63
C SER A 310 -8.41 3.67 7.53
N PRO A 311 -7.19 4.26 7.57
CA PRO A 311 -6.16 3.86 8.52
C PRO A 311 -6.66 3.80 9.97
N GLU A 312 -7.52 4.73 10.37
CA GLU A 312 -8.12 4.79 11.72
C GLU A 312 -9.07 3.61 11.97
N GLU A 313 -9.96 3.31 11.02
CA GLU A 313 -10.88 2.19 11.10
C GLU A 313 -10.15 0.84 11.11
N ARG A 314 -9.06 0.74 10.34
CA ARG A 314 -8.18 -0.44 10.34
C ARG A 314 -7.46 -0.59 11.68
N ALA A 315 -6.89 0.49 12.22
CA ALA A 315 -6.24 0.48 13.53
C ALA A 315 -7.20 0.03 14.64
N LEU A 316 -8.43 0.55 14.63
CA LEU A 316 -9.47 0.13 15.56
C LEU A 316 -9.84 -1.34 15.38
N THR A 317 -10.03 -1.80 14.14
CA THR A 317 -10.34 -3.21 13.83
C THR A 317 -9.22 -4.14 14.29
N MET A 318 -7.95 -3.76 14.09
CA MET A 318 -6.80 -4.52 14.59
C MET A 318 -6.77 -4.57 16.11
N ALA A 319 -6.99 -3.45 16.80
CA ALA A 319 -7.04 -3.42 18.25
C ALA A 319 -8.15 -4.33 18.81
N ILE A 320 -9.32 -4.35 18.15
CA ILE A 320 -10.43 -5.25 18.50
C ILE A 320 -10.04 -6.72 18.28
N LYS A 321 -9.49 -7.07 17.11
CA LYS A 321 -9.04 -8.45 16.80
C LYS A 321 -7.95 -8.91 17.78
N ALA A 322 -7.00 -8.05 18.13
CA ALA A 322 -5.94 -8.34 19.10
C ALA A 322 -6.51 -8.58 20.50
N HIS A 323 -7.45 -7.74 20.94
CA HIS A 323 -8.14 -7.92 22.22
C HIS A 323 -8.91 -9.26 22.26
N GLN A 324 -9.68 -9.57 21.22
CA GLN A 324 -10.41 -10.85 21.11
C GLN A 324 -9.46 -12.06 21.14
N HIS A 325 -8.29 -11.97 20.52
CA HIS A 325 -7.29 -13.03 20.56
C HIS A 325 -6.70 -13.23 21.96
N ILE A 326 -6.45 -12.14 22.68
CA ILE A 326 -6.00 -12.19 24.08
C ILE A 326 -7.08 -12.83 24.96
N GLU A 327 -8.34 -12.43 24.82
CA GLU A 327 -9.46 -13.03 25.57
C GLU A 327 -9.59 -14.53 25.29
N ALA A 328 -9.57 -14.94 24.02
CA ALA A 328 -9.63 -16.35 23.64
C ALA A 328 -8.45 -17.16 24.21
N SER A 329 -7.26 -16.57 24.25
CA SER A 329 -6.07 -17.20 24.84
C SER A 329 -6.19 -17.36 26.35
N LEU A 330 -6.74 -16.36 27.05
CA LEU A 330 -7.01 -16.42 28.49
C LEU A 330 -8.06 -17.49 28.84
N VAL A 331 -9.14 -17.58 28.06
CA VAL A 331 -10.17 -18.63 28.24
C VAL A 331 -9.54 -20.02 28.10
N ARG A 332 -8.75 -20.24 27.03
CA ARG A 332 -8.06 -21.51 26.81
C ARG A 332 -7.08 -21.85 27.94
N ALA A 333 -6.34 -20.86 28.45
CA ALA A 333 -5.44 -21.07 29.58
C ALA A 333 -6.20 -21.48 30.85
N HIS A 334 -7.38 -20.88 31.09
CA HIS A 334 -8.22 -21.21 32.23
C HIS A 334 -8.84 -22.62 32.11
N GLU A 335 -9.27 -23.02 30.92
CA GLU A 335 -9.74 -24.39 30.64
C GLU A 335 -8.65 -25.44 30.86
N LEU A 336 -7.42 -25.16 30.40
CA LEU A 336 -6.26 -26.04 30.63
C LEU A 336 -5.93 -26.15 32.12
N ALA A 337 -5.97 -25.04 32.86
CA ALA A 337 -5.76 -25.05 34.31
C ALA A 337 -6.87 -25.83 35.04
N ALA A 338 -8.12 -25.72 34.60
CA ALA A 338 -9.24 -26.47 35.17
C ALA A 338 -9.15 -27.98 34.86
N ALA A 339 -8.63 -28.36 33.69
CA ALA A 339 -8.38 -29.75 33.33
C ALA A 339 -7.23 -30.39 34.13
N GLN A 340 -6.28 -29.58 34.60
CA GLN A 340 -5.16 -30.01 35.46
C GLN A 340 -5.50 -30.05 36.95
N ARG A 341 -6.80 -30.00 37.32
CA ARG A 341 -7.18 -30.14 38.73
C ARG A 341 -6.54 -31.40 39.32
N PRO A 342 -5.83 -31.29 40.46
CA PRO A 342 -5.16 -32.42 41.05
C PRO A 342 -6.20 -33.52 41.29
N VAL A 343 -5.90 -34.72 40.81
CA VAL A 343 -6.68 -35.92 41.12
C VAL A 343 -6.79 -35.95 42.66
N PRO A 344 -8.00 -36.01 43.22
CA PRO A 344 -8.17 -36.05 44.67
C PRO A 344 -7.31 -37.19 45.19
N VAL A 345 -6.31 -36.86 46.01
CA VAL A 345 -5.46 -37.85 46.66
C VAL A 345 -6.39 -38.68 47.53
N PRO A 346 -6.47 -40.01 47.33
CA PRO A 346 -7.36 -40.84 48.14
C PRO A 346 -7.00 -40.66 49.62
N GLU A 347 -8.02 -40.33 50.41
CA GLU A 347 -7.95 -39.96 51.84
C GLU A 347 -7.33 -41.07 52.73
N THR A 348 -7.07 -42.25 52.16
CA THR A 348 -6.42 -43.37 52.83
C THR A 348 -4.89 -43.27 52.91
N ALA A 349 -4.25 -42.26 52.31
CA ALA A 349 -2.79 -42.14 52.27
C ALA A 349 -2.14 -41.32 53.41
N VAL A 350 -2.91 -40.74 54.35
CA VAL A 350 -2.37 -39.85 55.40
C VAL A 350 -2.07 -40.56 56.74
N LYS A 351 -1.98 -41.90 56.75
CA LYS A 351 -1.59 -42.68 57.95
C LYS A 351 -0.22 -43.37 57.82
N ALA A 352 0.78 -42.68 57.27
CA ALA A 352 2.17 -43.05 57.48
C ALA A 352 2.83 -42.00 58.37
N SER A 353 3.00 -42.36 59.65
CA SER A 353 3.73 -41.59 60.65
C SER A 353 5.18 -41.40 60.23
N TRP A 354 5.53 -40.19 59.77
CA TRP A 354 6.91 -39.78 59.65
C TRP A 354 7.41 -39.41 61.05
N SER A 355 8.27 -40.25 61.62
CA SER A 355 9.01 -39.87 62.83
C SER A 355 10.06 -38.80 62.46
N PRO A 356 10.34 -37.81 63.32
CA PRO A 356 11.29 -36.73 63.04
C PRO A 356 12.76 -37.16 62.80
N ALA A 357 13.08 -38.45 62.90
CA ALA A 357 14.46 -38.95 62.87
C ALA A 357 15.04 -39.17 61.45
N THR A 358 14.25 -39.10 60.39
CA THR A 358 14.71 -39.49 59.03
C THR A 358 15.14 -38.31 58.14
N LEU A 359 14.94 -37.05 58.56
CA LEU A 359 15.21 -35.89 57.70
C LEU A 359 16.66 -35.35 57.75
N LEU A 360 17.55 -35.94 58.54
CA LEU A 360 18.90 -35.40 58.78
C LEU A 360 20.03 -36.03 57.97
N THR A 361 19.74 -37.03 57.11
CA THR A 361 20.79 -37.75 56.35
C THR A 361 20.79 -37.49 54.84
N GLN A 362 19.87 -36.68 54.31
CA GLN A 362 19.80 -36.41 52.85
C GLN A 362 20.28 -35.01 52.42
N LEU A 363 20.84 -34.21 53.33
CA LEU A 363 21.35 -32.86 53.00
C LEU A 363 22.89 -32.76 52.98
N PHE A 364 23.63 -33.87 53.04
CA PHE A 364 25.10 -33.85 53.04
C PHE A 364 25.79 -34.59 51.88
N ASP A 365 25.05 -34.95 50.83
CA ASP A 365 25.61 -35.61 49.63
C ASP A 365 25.17 -34.94 48.30
N MET A 366 25.25 -33.61 48.23
CA MET A 366 25.37 -32.87 46.95
C MET A 366 26.27 -31.64 47.07
#